data_AF-A0A6M0BTP0-F1
#
_entry.id   AF-A0A6M0BTP0-F1
#
_cell.length_a   1.000
_cell.length_b   1.000
_cell.length_c   1.000
_cell.angle_alpha   90.00
_cell.angle_beta   90.00
_cell.angle_gamma   90.00
#
_symmetry.space_group_name_H-M   'P 1'
#
loop_
_entity.id
_entity.type
_entity.pdbx_description
1 polymer ?
#
loop_
_entity_poly.entity_id
_entity_poly.type
_entity_poly.pdbx_seq_one_letter_code
_entity_poly.pdbx_strand_id
1 'polypeptide(L)'
;MLIEPKWRSEIKPVLSFIKSDRQPGDILYVYQRGIYQFLYYAERYGFREGDYILGVDDLDKYDGRGVSELERKRYLNDLNNLRGNSRVWLLFSHAAPSENELFQSYLAENGVRLAEFHSKGTSAYLYDLSYD
;
A
#
# COMPACT_ATOMS: atom_id res chain seq x y z
N MET A 1 25.87 12.77 22.08
CA MET A 1 25.61 12.38 20.69
C MET A 1 24.38 11.49 20.69
N LEU A 2 23.21 12.03 20.33
CA LEU A 2 22.01 11.22 20.10
C LEU A 2 22.20 10.50 18.77
N ILE A 3 22.37 9.19 18.81
CA ILE A 3 22.34 8.35 17.61
C ILE A 3 20.86 8.24 17.24
N GLU A 4 20.40 9.06 16.29
CA GLU A 4 19.11 8.80 15.66
C GLU A 4 19.19 7.47 14.92
N PRO A 5 18.37 6.46 15.27
CA PRO A 5 18.32 5.24 14.51
C PRO A 5 17.96 5.59 13.08
N LYS A 6 18.79 5.21 12.10
CA LYS A 6 18.44 5.36 10.69
C LYS A 6 17.31 4.37 10.39
N TRP A 7 16.07 4.77 10.63
CA TRP A 7 14.91 4.00 10.21
C TRP A 7 14.94 3.88 8.68
N ARG A 8 14.83 2.64 8.18
CA ARG A 8 14.78 2.36 6.74
C ARG A 8 13.44 2.81 6.13
N SER A 9 12.39 2.90 6.93
CA SER A 9 11.07 3.39 6.55
C SER A 9 10.34 4.07 7.72
N GLU A 10 9.49 5.05 7.43
CA GLU A 10 8.72 5.83 8.42
C GLU A 10 7.22 5.77 8.12
N ILE A 11 6.55 4.77 8.69
CA ILE A 11 5.12 4.52 8.49
C ILE A 11 4.19 5.45 9.28
N LYS A 12 4.64 5.98 10.42
CA LYS A 12 3.80 6.76 11.34
C LYS A 12 3.20 8.02 10.70
N PRO A 13 3.97 8.86 9.97
CA PRO A 13 3.41 10.02 9.30
C PRO A 13 2.39 9.63 8.23
N VAL A 14 2.64 8.51 7.53
CA VAL A 14 1.73 7.99 6.49
C VAL A 14 0.41 7.52 7.09
N LEU A 15 0.44 6.78 8.21
CA LEU A 15 -0.79 6.37 8.91
C LEU A 15 -1.54 7.56 9.52
N SER A 16 -0.84 8.58 10.01
CA SER A 16 -1.47 9.83 10.46
C SER A 16 -2.19 10.52 9.31
N PHE A 17 -1.57 10.57 8.13
CA PHE A 17 -2.16 11.16 6.92
C PHE A 17 -3.44 10.41 6.50
N ILE A 18 -3.36 9.08 6.34
CA ILE A 18 -4.53 8.24 6.01
C ILE A 18 -5.64 8.48 7.03
N LYS A 19 -5.33 8.43 8.33
CA LYS A 19 -6.32 8.63 9.40
C LYS A 19 -7.01 9.99 9.32
N SER A 20 -6.29 11.04 8.91
CA SER A 20 -6.85 12.40 8.85
C SER A 20 -7.86 12.61 7.71
N ASP A 21 -7.82 11.76 6.67
CA ASP A 21 -8.69 11.85 5.49
C ASP A 21 -9.54 10.58 5.27
N ARG A 22 -9.50 9.62 6.20
CA ARG A 22 -10.29 8.38 6.12
C ARG A 22 -11.78 8.68 6.31
N GLN A 23 -12.60 8.13 5.42
CA GLN A 23 -14.06 8.21 5.49
C GLN A 23 -14.67 6.83 5.78
N PRO A 24 -15.91 6.75 6.31
CA PRO A 24 -16.64 5.50 6.42
C PRO A 24 -16.81 4.85 5.03
N GLY A 25 -16.43 3.57 4.92
CA GLY A 25 -16.45 2.84 3.65
C GLY A 25 -15.12 2.81 2.90
N ASP A 26 -14.12 3.61 3.31
CA ASP A 26 -12.77 3.54 2.74
C ASP A 26 -12.14 2.15 2.99
N ILE A 27 -11.58 1.57 1.95
CA ILE A 27 -10.77 0.35 2.02
C ILE A 27 -9.30 0.74 2.22
N LEU A 28 -8.59 0.06 3.13
CA LEU A 28 -7.14 0.13 3.21
C LEU A 28 -6.50 -1.16 2.69
N TYR A 29 -5.86 -1.10 1.53
CA TYR A 29 -4.98 -2.13 1.03
C TYR A 29 -3.55 -1.93 1.55
N VAL A 30 -2.94 -2.97 2.10
CA VAL A 30 -1.57 -2.93 2.61
C VAL A 30 -0.68 -3.81 1.77
N TYR A 31 0.27 -3.20 1.05
CA TYR A 31 1.24 -3.93 0.24
C TYR A 31 2.05 -4.89 1.12
N GLN A 32 2.33 -6.08 0.58
CA GLN A 32 2.72 -7.24 1.37
C GLN A 32 4.00 -7.05 2.21
N ARG A 33 5.03 -6.37 1.68
CA ARG A 33 6.26 -6.07 2.45
C ARG A 33 6.06 -5.06 3.59
N GLY A 34 4.94 -4.33 3.58
CA GLY A 34 4.54 -3.40 4.63
C GLY A 34 3.68 -4.01 5.72
N ILE A 35 3.19 -5.25 5.57
CA ILE A 35 2.18 -5.87 6.46
C ILE A 35 2.64 -5.84 7.93
N TYR A 36 3.81 -6.40 8.24
CA TYR A 36 4.26 -6.48 9.64
C TYR A 36 4.47 -5.11 10.27
N GLN A 37 4.98 -4.15 9.48
CA GLN A 37 5.17 -2.78 9.95
C GLN A 37 3.81 -2.11 10.22
N PHE A 38 2.83 -2.32 9.34
CA PHE A 38 1.47 -1.82 9.52
C PHE A 38 0.77 -2.44 10.73
N LEU A 39 0.75 -3.77 10.84
CA LEU A 39 0.07 -4.49 11.91
C LEU A 39 0.56 -4.08 13.30
N TYR A 40 1.86 -3.79 13.44
CA TYR A 40 2.42 -3.28 14.69
C TYR A 40 1.79 -1.93 15.14
N TYR A 41 1.35 -1.10 14.20
CA TYR A 41 0.75 0.21 14.48
C TYR A 41 -0.77 0.26 14.28
N ALA A 42 -1.38 -0.75 13.64
CA ALA A 42 -2.78 -0.74 13.21
C ALA A 42 -3.74 -0.26 14.31
N GLU A 43 -3.74 -0.92 15.48
CA GLU A 43 -4.64 -0.59 16.59
C GLU A 43 -4.43 0.84 17.11
N ARG A 44 -3.17 1.28 17.22
CA ARG A 44 -2.83 2.65 17.68
C ARG A 44 -3.38 3.73 16.76
N TYR A 45 -3.52 3.42 15.47
CA TYR A 45 -4.08 4.31 14.47
C TYR A 45 -5.58 4.09 14.23
N GLY A 46 -6.20 3.15 14.95
CA GLY A 46 -7.63 2.89 14.93
C GLY A 46 -8.07 1.88 13.86
N PHE A 47 -7.16 1.07 13.34
CA PHE A 47 -7.48 -0.05 12.45
C PHE A 47 -7.64 -1.34 13.27
N ARG A 48 -8.67 -2.10 12.96
CA ARG A 48 -8.95 -3.44 13.47
C ARG A 48 -8.99 -4.44 12.32
N GLU A 49 -8.98 -5.72 12.65
CA GLU A 49 -9.22 -6.76 11.64
C GLU A 49 -10.56 -6.51 10.92
N GLY A 50 -10.55 -6.57 9.58
CA GLY A 50 -11.67 -6.19 8.73
C GLY A 50 -11.64 -4.75 8.21
N ASP A 51 -10.84 -3.84 8.80
CA ASP A 51 -10.65 -2.47 8.27
C ASP A 51 -9.69 -2.41 7.08
N TYR A 52 -8.95 -3.48 6.82
CA TYR A 52 -7.88 -3.53 5.84
C TYR A 52 -7.85 -4.86 5.10
N ILE A 53 -7.28 -4.81 3.91
CA ILE A 53 -6.95 -5.96 3.08
C ILE A 53 -5.42 -6.08 3.08
N LEU A 54 -4.92 -7.26 3.45
CA LEU A 54 -3.51 -7.57 3.36
C LEU A 54 -3.20 -8.06 1.95
N GLY A 55 -2.26 -7.41 1.28
CA GLY A 55 -1.87 -7.74 -0.08
C GLY A 55 -1.26 -9.13 -0.20
N VAL A 56 -1.38 -9.71 -1.38
CA VAL A 56 -0.85 -11.04 -1.68
C VAL A 56 0.68 -11.07 -1.58
N ASP A 57 1.20 -12.11 -0.91
CA ASP A 57 2.63 -12.41 -0.80
C ASP A 57 3.31 -12.40 -2.18
N ASP A 58 4.54 -11.92 -2.29
CA ASP A 58 5.30 -11.80 -3.54
C ASP A 58 5.84 -13.15 -4.07
N LEU A 59 5.87 -14.20 -3.24
CA LEU A 59 6.58 -15.46 -3.53
C LEU A 59 8.02 -15.20 -4.02
N ASP A 60 8.65 -14.17 -3.49
CA ASP A 60 9.81 -13.54 -4.09
C ASP A 60 11.06 -14.42 -4.04
N LYS A 61 11.46 -14.90 -5.22
CA LYS A 61 12.75 -15.58 -5.45
C LYS A 61 13.84 -14.60 -5.89
N TYR A 62 13.48 -13.38 -6.27
CA TYR A 62 14.35 -12.39 -6.91
C TYR A 62 14.82 -11.28 -5.95
N ASP A 63 14.30 -11.23 -4.73
CA ASP A 63 14.60 -10.26 -3.66
C ASP A 63 14.40 -8.82 -4.14
N GLY A 64 13.26 -8.54 -4.79
CA GLY A 64 12.90 -7.23 -5.32
C GLY A 64 13.73 -6.76 -6.53
N ARG A 65 14.52 -7.64 -7.18
CA ARG A 65 15.30 -7.30 -8.39
C ARG A 65 14.50 -7.33 -9.69
N GLY A 66 13.23 -7.70 -9.62
CA GLY A 66 12.30 -7.73 -10.73
C GLY A 66 11.04 -8.48 -10.35
N VAL A 67 9.96 -8.25 -11.09
CA VAL A 67 8.68 -8.93 -10.88
C VAL A 67 8.55 -10.06 -11.88
N SER A 68 8.45 -11.30 -11.41
CA SER A 68 8.24 -12.45 -12.31
C SER A 68 6.84 -12.42 -12.93
N GLU A 69 6.61 -13.09 -14.05
CA GLU A 69 5.27 -13.13 -14.67
C GLU A 69 4.19 -13.73 -13.76
N LEU A 70 4.55 -14.71 -12.93
CA LEU A 70 3.64 -15.30 -11.95
C LEU A 70 3.30 -14.31 -10.84
N GLU A 71 4.29 -13.58 -10.35
CA GLU A 71 4.14 -12.55 -9.32
C GLU A 71 3.31 -11.37 -9.86
N ARG A 72 3.63 -10.88 -11.06
CA ARG A 72 2.85 -9.88 -11.79
C ARG A 72 1.39 -10.28 -11.85
N LYS A 73 1.09 -11.50 -12.32
CA LYS A 73 -0.29 -11.99 -12.43
C LYS A 73 -1.00 -12.00 -11.07
N ARG A 74 -0.30 -12.35 -9.99
CA ARG A 74 -0.88 -12.35 -8.63
C ARG A 74 -1.19 -10.94 -8.15
N TYR A 75 -0.25 -10.00 -8.28
CA TYR A 75 -0.51 -8.60 -7.94
C TYR A 75 -1.66 -8.00 -8.74
N LEU A 76 -1.70 -8.22 -10.05
CA LEU A 76 -2.77 -7.68 -10.90
C LEU A 76 -4.14 -8.29 -10.53
N ASN A 77 -4.20 -9.58 -10.23
CA ASN A 77 -5.44 -10.20 -9.73
C ASN A 77 -5.86 -9.65 -8.37
N ASP A 78 -4.91 -9.41 -7.48
CA ASP A 78 -5.17 -8.85 -6.15
C ASP A 78 -5.71 -7.42 -6.25
N LEU A 79 -5.10 -6.58 -7.10
CA LEU A 79 -5.57 -5.23 -7.40
C LEU A 79 -6.92 -5.20 -8.12
N ASN A 80 -7.19 -6.17 -9.01
CA ASN A 80 -8.49 -6.31 -9.66
C ASN A 80 -9.63 -6.52 -8.66
N ASN A 81 -9.37 -7.16 -7.51
CA ASN A 81 -10.38 -7.34 -6.46
C ASN A 81 -10.75 -6.03 -5.74
N LEU A 82 -9.96 -4.96 -5.91
CA LEU A 82 -10.22 -3.64 -5.34
C LEU A 82 -11.12 -2.77 -6.24
N ARG A 83 -11.34 -3.19 -7.49
CA ARG A 83 -12.20 -2.47 -8.45
C ARG A 83 -13.65 -2.39 -7.97
N GLY A 84 -14.35 -1.36 -8.43
CA GLY A 84 -15.73 -1.05 -8.01
C GLY A 84 -15.81 -0.22 -6.73
N ASN A 85 -14.69 0.11 -6.10
CA ASN A 85 -14.63 0.91 -4.88
C ASN A 85 -14.15 2.34 -5.19
N SER A 86 -14.90 3.34 -4.73
CA SER A 86 -14.61 4.75 -5.02
C SER A 86 -13.51 5.37 -4.14
N ARG A 87 -13.15 4.71 -3.03
CA ARG A 87 -12.11 5.20 -2.11
C ARG A 87 -11.28 4.03 -1.57
N VAL A 88 -10.15 3.80 -2.23
CA VAL A 88 -9.19 2.76 -1.85
C VAL A 88 -7.86 3.40 -1.50
N TRP A 89 -7.48 3.32 -0.23
CA TRP A 89 -6.14 3.64 0.25
C TRP A 89 -5.20 2.48 -0.04
N LEU A 90 -4.05 2.76 -0.66
CA LEU A 90 -2.98 1.79 -0.88
C LEU A 90 -1.74 2.24 -0.10
N LEU A 91 -1.34 1.44 0.88
CA LEU A 91 -0.17 1.67 1.72
C LEU A 91 0.99 0.81 1.25
N PHE A 92 2.06 1.45 0.79
CA PHE A 92 3.30 0.80 0.40
C PHE A 92 4.39 1.08 1.42
N SER A 93 5.06 0.03 1.86
CA SER A 93 6.31 0.14 2.61
C SER A 93 7.28 -0.93 2.13
N HIS A 94 8.57 -0.58 2.03
CA HIS A 94 9.62 -1.48 1.56
C HIS A 94 9.40 -2.07 0.15
N ALA A 95 8.56 -1.44 -0.68
CA ALA A 95 8.37 -1.83 -2.06
C ALA A 95 9.63 -1.52 -2.88
N ALA A 96 10.07 -2.47 -3.69
CA ALA A 96 11.15 -2.26 -4.64
C ALA A 96 10.68 -1.36 -5.79
N PRO A 97 11.59 -0.66 -6.49
CA PRO A 97 11.22 0.23 -7.59
C PRO A 97 10.34 -0.43 -8.65
N SER A 98 10.66 -1.66 -9.07
CA SER A 98 9.89 -2.38 -10.10
C SER A 98 8.47 -2.74 -9.67
N GLU A 99 8.25 -3.00 -8.39
CA GLU A 99 6.91 -3.30 -7.85
C GLU A 99 6.11 -2.01 -7.73
N ASN A 100 6.73 -0.93 -7.23
CA ASN A 100 6.09 0.38 -7.21
C ASN A 100 5.65 0.79 -8.61
N GLU A 101 6.53 0.66 -9.61
CA GLU A 101 6.19 0.95 -11.01
C GLU A 101 5.00 0.11 -11.49
N LEU A 102 5.01 -1.21 -11.25
CA LEU A 102 3.90 -2.09 -11.62
C LEU A 102 2.56 -1.65 -11.01
N PHE A 103 2.53 -1.42 -9.69
CA PHE A 103 1.31 -1.02 -9.00
C PHE A 103 0.83 0.35 -9.46
N GLN A 104 1.75 1.31 -9.60
CA GLN A 104 1.40 2.67 -10.04
C GLN A 104 0.88 2.70 -11.48
N SER A 105 1.49 1.95 -12.40
CA SER A 105 0.99 1.82 -13.77
C SER A 105 -0.43 1.25 -13.80
N TYR A 106 -0.68 0.15 -13.08
CA TYR A 106 -2.01 -0.43 -13.01
C TYR A 106 -3.05 0.56 -12.46
N LEU A 107 -2.74 1.22 -11.34
CA LEU A 107 -3.68 2.15 -10.69
C LEU A 107 -3.96 3.38 -11.57
N ALA A 108 -2.96 3.88 -12.28
CA ALA A 108 -3.13 5.00 -13.21
C ALA A 108 -3.96 4.61 -14.45
N GLU A 109 -3.90 3.35 -14.89
CA GLU A 109 -4.69 2.84 -16.01
C GLU A 109 -6.15 2.54 -15.62
N ASN A 110 -6.40 2.16 -14.36
CA ASN A 110 -7.69 1.62 -13.91
C ASN A 110 -8.42 2.51 -12.89
N GLY A 111 -7.97 3.75 -12.68
CA GLY A 111 -8.61 4.65 -11.72
C GLY A 111 -8.03 6.06 -11.70
N VAL A 112 -8.56 6.86 -10.78
CA VAL A 112 -8.19 8.27 -10.59
C VAL A 112 -7.53 8.44 -9.23
N ARG A 113 -6.32 8.99 -9.21
CA ARG A 113 -5.63 9.32 -7.96
C ARG A 113 -6.29 10.54 -7.31
N LEU A 114 -6.79 10.38 -6.10
CA LEU A 114 -7.44 11.44 -5.31
C LEU A 114 -6.46 12.12 -4.35
N ALA A 115 -5.52 11.36 -3.78
CA ALA A 115 -4.50 11.89 -2.88
C ALA A 115 -3.24 11.02 -2.89
N GLU A 116 -2.12 11.58 -2.45
CA GLU A 116 -0.89 10.86 -2.19
C GLU A 116 -0.12 11.48 -1.03
N PHE A 117 0.65 10.66 -0.33
CA PHE A 117 1.57 11.13 0.70
C PHE A 117 2.79 10.22 0.77
N HIS A 118 3.96 10.83 0.89
CA HIS A 118 5.24 10.12 0.93
C HIS A 118 5.98 10.42 2.22
N SER A 119 6.54 9.37 2.78
CA SER A 119 7.54 9.43 3.84
C SER A 119 8.73 8.56 3.43
N LYS A 120 9.80 8.60 4.21
CA LYS A 120 10.99 7.78 3.92
C LYS A 120 10.58 6.30 3.83
N GLY A 121 10.80 5.66 2.69
CA GLY A 121 10.55 4.22 2.50
C GLY A 121 9.10 3.76 2.63
N THR A 122 8.14 4.68 2.73
CA THR A 122 6.70 4.38 2.84
C THR A 122 5.89 5.44 2.09
N SER A 123 4.87 5.02 1.34
CA SER A 123 3.93 5.92 0.68
C SER A 123 2.50 5.44 0.85
N ALA A 124 1.57 6.38 0.76
CA ALA A 124 0.15 6.11 0.65
C ALA A 124 -0.42 6.81 -0.56
N TYR A 125 -1.37 6.15 -1.20
CA TYR A 125 -2.16 6.71 -2.29
C TYR A 125 -3.63 6.45 -2.01
N LEU A 126 -4.49 7.42 -2.33
CA LEU A 126 -5.93 7.22 -2.38
C LEU A 126 -6.36 7.23 -3.84
N TYR A 127 -7.07 6.19 -4.24
CA TYR A 127 -7.61 6.04 -5.59
C TYR A 127 -9.12 5.85 -5.58
N ASP A 128 -9.77 6.41 -6.60
CA ASP A 128 -11.09 6.00 -7.06
C ASP A 128 -10.92 4.92 -8.12
N LEU A 129 -11.35 3.69 -7.80
CA LEU A 129 -11.29 2.51 -8.66
C LEU A 129 -12.71 2.06 -9.09
N SER A 130 -13.69 2.96 -9.05
CA SER A 130 -15.08 2.64 -9.38
C SER A 130 -15.40 2.64 -10.89
N TYR A 131 -14.40 2.91 -11.73
CA TYR A 131 -14.54 3.00 -13.18
C TYR A 131 -14.36 1.64 -13.89
N ASP A 132 -15.06 1.46 -15.00
CA ASP A 132 -15.03 0.27 -15.88
C ASP A 132 -13.87 0.30 -16.89
#